data_AF-A0A2S9SJM4-F1
#
_entry.id   AF-A0A2S9SJM4-F1
#
_cell.length_a   1.000
_cell.length_b   1.000
_cell.length_c   1.000
_cell.angle_alpha   90.00
_cell.angle_beta   90.00
_cell.angle_gamma   90.00
#
_symmetry.space_group_name_H-M   'P 1'
#
loop_
_entity.id
_entity.type
_entity.pdbx_description
1 polymer ?
#
loop_
_entity_poly.entity_id
_entity_poly.type
_entity_poly.pdbx_seq_one_letter_code
_entity_poly.pdbx_strand_id
1 'polypeptide(L)' 'MSQTITDTARYSFRVTWSPEDTEFIATCVEFPSLSWLAGTPEEALTGL' A
#
# COMPACT_ATOMS: atom_id res chain seq x y z
N MET A 1 33.99 -6.09 -7.52
CA MET A 1 33.48 -4.83 -6.95
C MET A 1 31.96 -4.94 -6.89
N SER A 2 31.44 -5.69 -5.91
CA SER A 2 30.01 -5.97 -5.78
C SER A 2 29.40 -4.88 -4.92
N GLN A 3 28.66 -3.96 -5.53
CA GLN A 3 27.88 -2.98 -4.77
C GLN A 3 26.67 -3.74 -4.20
N THR A 4 26.69 -3.98 -2.88
CA THR A 4 25.50 -4.35 -2.12
C THR A 4 24.60 -3.12 -2.07
N ILE A 5 23.74 -3.00 -3.08
CA ILE A 5 22.60 -2.11 -3.00
C ILE A 5 21.77 -2.66 -1.85
N THR A 6 21.72 -1.95 -0.72
CA THR A 6 20.61 -2.11 0.21
C THR A 6 19.39 -1.66 -0.56
N ASP A 7 18.79 -2.59 -1.31
CA ASP A 7 17.55 -2.34 -2.03
C ASP A 7 16.50 -2.14 -0.94
N THR A 8 16.24 -0.87 -0.63
CA THR A 8 15.07 -0.48 0.14
C THR A 8 13.90 -1.00 -0.67
N ALA A 9 13.39 -2.18 -0.30
CA ALA A 9 12.44 -2.92 -1.11
C ALA A 9 11.32 -1.97 -1.55
N ARG A 10 11.29 -1.66 -2.85
CA ARG A 10 10.40 -0.64 -3.42
C ARG A 10 9.04 -1.26 -3.62
N TYR A 11 8.30 -1.36 -2.53
CA TYR A 11 6.93 -1.86 -2.56
C TYR A 11 6.03 -0.83 -3.25
N SER A 12 5.29 -1.29 -4.26
CA SER A 12 4.25 -0.49 -4.89
C SER A 12 2.94 -0.74 -4.16
N PHE A 13 2.35 0.34 -3.63
CA PHE A 13 1.02 0.32 -3.04
C PHE A 13 0.05 0.98 -4.00
N ARG A 14 -1.13 0.39 -4.15
CA ARG A 14 -2.22 0.99 -4.91
C ARG A 14 -3.33 1.34 -3.94
N VAL A 15 -3.75 2.60 -3.96
CA VAL A 15 -4.92 3.08 -3.23
C VAL A 15 -6.06 3.27 -4.22
N THR A 16 -7.22 2.69 -3.92
CA THR A 16 -8.44 2.83 -4.72
C THR A 16 -9.55 3.37 -3.84
N TRP A 17 -10.34 4.32 -4.35
CA TRP A 17 -11.51 4.85 -3.65
C TRP A 17 -12.71 3.93 -3.88
N SER A 18 -13.34 3.48 -2.80
CA SER A 18 -14.58 2.72 -2.82
C SER A 18 -15.74 3.64 -2.46
N PRO A 19 -16.58 4.03 -3.45
CA PRO A 19 -17.72 4.90 -3.19
C PRO A 19 -18.86 4.21 -2.42
N GLU A 20 -18.84 2.88 -2.32
CA GLU A 20 -19.82 2.08 -1.57
C GLU A 20 -19.67 2.23 -0.05
N ASP A 21 -18.44 2.11 0.46
CA ASP A 21 -18.11 2.31 1.87
C ASP A 21 -17.67 3.74 2.18
N THR A 22 -17.47 4.59 1.16
CA THR A 22 -16.85 5.92 1.29
C THR A 22 -15.46 5.87 1.93
N GLU A 23 -14.71 4.81 1.61
CA GLU A 23 -13.40 4.50 2.18
C GLU A 23 -12.34 4.28 1.10
N PHE A 24 -11.07 4.40 1.50
CA PHE A 24 -9.91 4.10 0.68
C PHE A 24 -9.39 2.69 0.98
N ILE A 25 -9.22 1.91 -0.08
CA ILE A 25 -8.63 0.58 -0.04
C ILE A 25 -7.18 0.69 -0.47
N ALA A 26 -6.25 0.52 0.46
CA ALA A 26 -4.84 0.32 0.16
C ALA A 26 -4.57 -1.16 -0.06
N THR A 27 -3.94 -1.51 -1.18
CA THR A 27 -3.51 -2.88 -1.48
C THR A 27 -2.05 -2.88 -1.88
N CYS A 28 -1.27 -3.77 -1.26
CA CYS A 28 0.11 -4.00 -1.68
C CYS A 28 0.12 -4.77 -3.00
N VAL A 29 0.74 -4.21 -4.04
CA VAL A 29 0.76 -4.83 -5.37
C VAL A 29 1.53 -6.16 -5.36
N GLU A 30 2.55 -6.28 -4.49
CA GLU A 30 3.33 -7.51 -4.35
C GLU A 30 2.62 -8.59 -3.51
N PHE A 31 1.69 -8.18 -2.64
CA PHE A 31 0.91 -9.07 -1.80
C PHE A 31 -0.58 -8.75 -1.94
N PRO A 32 -1.25 -9.29 -2.97
CA PRO A 32 -2.67 -9.04 -3.21
C PRO A 32 -3.58 -9.52 -2.07
N SER A 33 -3.03 -10.32 -1.14
CA SER A 33 -3.68 -10.77 0.09
C SER A 33 -3.63 -9.74 1.22
N LEU A 34 -2.74 -8.74 1.13
CA LEU A 34 -2.56 -7.70 2.14
C LEU A 34 -3.23 -6.41 1.66
N SER A 35 -4.46 -6.25 2.12
CA SER A 35 -5.30 -5.08 1.88
C SER A 35 -5.69 -4.44 3.20
N TRP A 36 -5.65 -3.11 3.26
CA TRP A 36 -6.05 -2.31 4.40
C TRP A 36 -7.13 -1.31 3.99
N LEU A 37 -8.20 -1.21 4.79
CA LEU A 37 -9.31 -0.29 4.58
C LEU A 37 -9.19 0.85 5.59
N ALA A 38 -9.30 2.09 5.13
CA ALA A 38 -9.38 3.24 6.01
C ALA A 38 -10.21 4.38 5.40
N GLY A 39 -10.79 5.22 6.26
CA GLY A 39 -11.59 6.37 5.84
C GLY A 39 -10.81 7.46 5.11
N THR A 40 -9.48 7.44 5.16
CA THR A 40 -8.60 8.41 4.48
C THR A 40 -7.40 7.73 3.83
N PRO A 41 -6.84 8.29 2.75
CA PRO A 41 -5.70 7.68 2.07
C PRO A 41 -4.43 7.77 2.93
N GLU A 42 -4.33 8.77 3.82
CA GLU A 42 -3.22 8.91 4.76
C GLU A 42 -3.23 7.81 5.83
N GLU A 43 -4.40 7.45 6.36
CA GLU A 43 -4.53 6.33 7.30
C GLU A 43 -4.31 4.98 6.61
N ALA A 44 -4.78 4.84 5.37
CA ALA A 44 -4.53 3.64 4.58
C ALA A 44 -3.03 3.42 4.27
N LEU A 45 -2.25 4.52 4.18
CA LEU A 45 -0.81 4.47 3.94
C LEU A 45 0.01 4.34 5.24
N THR A 46 -0.47 4.93 6.34
CA THR A 46 0.22 4.91 7.65
C THR A 46 -0.03 3.61 8.42
N GLY A 47 -1.14 2.92 8.15
CA GLY A 47 -1.49 1.66 8.83
C GLY A 47 -0.74 0.43 8.33
N LEU A 48 0.13 0.57 7.32
CA LEU A 48 0.79 -0.53 6.60
C LEU A 48 2.28 -0.65 6.92
#